data_AF-A0A095ZZE2-F1
#
_entry.id   AF-A0A095ZZE2-F1
#
_cell.length_a   1.000
_cell.length_b   1.000
_cell.length_c   1.000
_cell.angle_alpha   90.00
_cell.angle_beta   90.00
_cell.angle_gamma   90.00
#
_symmetry.space_group_name_H-M   'P 1'
#
loop_
_entity.id
_entity.type
_entity.pdbx_description
1 polymer ?
#
loop_
_entity_poly.entity_id
_entity_poly.type
_entity_poly.pdbx_seq_one_letter_code
_entity_poly.pdbx_strand_id
1 'polypeptide(L)'
;MKRLGLANKPMIIGLKANVFDIADTFRKAYPNAKVLYPGKNDFNKQNRQRIFNDIKNNDWDCIILTHEQFGMIPQALEIQEAILQKEKDSVEENLEVLRMQGADISRAMLKGLEKRKQTLEAKLQGIQDSIAERKDDAVDFKMMGIDHLFVDESHQFKNLMFNTRHDRVSGLGNPDGSQRALNMLFAIRTIQERSGKDLGATFLSGTTISNSLTELYLLFKYLRPQALEKQGINSFDAWAAVFAKKSTDYEFSITNEIIQKERFRTFIKVPELASFYAEICDFRTAKDIGIDRPEKNEILHNIPPTPDQEVFIDKLMEFAKSGDATLLDREPLSQKEEKAKMLIATNYARKMSLDLRMIDEN
;
A
#
# COMPACT_ATOMS: atom_id res chain seq x y z
N MET A 1 17.17 3.91 -21.10
CA MET A 1 16.17 4.93 -21.51
C MET A 1 16.82 6.22 -21.99
N LYS A 2 17.70 6.87 -21.21
CA LYS A 2 18.33 8.13 -21.61
C LYS A 2 19.11 8.09 -22.92
N ARG A 3 19.97 7.08 -23.11
CA ARG A 3 20.68 6.85 -24.38
C ARG A 3 19.74 6.70 -25.60
N LEU A 4 18.52 6.22 -25.37
CA LEU A 4 17.51 6.01 -26.41
C LEU A 4 16.57 7.24 -26.57
N GLY A 5 16.79 8.33 -25.83
CA GLY A 5 15.93 9.52 -25.86
C GLY A 5 14.55 9.32 -25.23
N LEU A 6 14.33 8.23 -24.48
CA LEU A 6 13.02 7.92 -23.89
C LEU A 6 12.77 8.61 -22.54
N ALA A 7 13.83 9.02 -21.84
CA ALA A 7 13.78 9.77 -20.58
C ALA A 7 15.01 10.67 -20.50
N ASN A 8 14.88 11.88 -19.97
CA ASN A 8 15.93 12.90 -19.93
C ASN A 8 16.61 12.94 -18.57
N LYS A 9 15.86 12.80 -17.47
CA LYS A 9 16.37 12.84 -16.10
C LYS A 9 15.69 11.73 -15.28
N PRO A 10 16.07 10.46 -15.51
CA PRO A 10 15.51 9.33 -14.77
C PRO A 10 16.06 9.28 -13.34
N MET A 11 15.23 8.77 -12.43
CA MET A 11 15.61 8.47 -11.05
C MET A 11 15.35 7.00 -10.75
N ILE A 12 16.33 6.33 -10.15
CA ILE A 12 16.22 4.97 -9.61
C ILE A 12 16.12 5.08 -8.10
N ILE A 13 15.14 4.41 -7.52
CA ILE A 13 15.02 4.25 -6.08
C ILE A 13 15.04 2.78 -5.70
N GLY A 14 15.64 2.47 -4.56
CA GLY A 14 15.71 1.09 -4.06
C GLY A 14 15.95 0.98 -2.57
N LEU A 15 16.14 -0.26 -2.11
CA LEU A 15 16.47 -0.55 -0.72
C LEU A 15 17.87 -0.03 -0.38
N LYS A 16 18.03 0.43 0.86
CA LYS A 16 19.30 0.93 1.40
C LYS A 16 20.46 -0.05 1.27
N ALA A 17 20.17 -1.35 1.36
CA ALA A 17 21.16 -2.41 1.18
C ALA A 17 21.63 -2.53 -0.28
N ASN A 18 20.77 -2.19 -1.25
CA ASN A 18 21.00 -2.48 -2.68
C ASN A 18 21.46 -1.25 -3.47
N VAL A 19 21.12 -0.02 -3.04
CA VAL A 19 21.41 1.19 -3.84
C VAL A 19 22.89 1.40 -4.14
N PHE A 20 23.80 0.93 -3.27
CA PHE A 20 25.23 0.99 -3.52
C PHE A 20 25.63 0.10 -4.69
N ASP A 21 25.17 -1.15 -4.69
CA ASP A 21 25.43 -2.11 -5.76
C ASP A 21 24.80 -1.67 -7.07
N ILE A 22 23.59 -1.07 -7.02
CA ILE A 22 22.94 -0.46 -8.18
C ILE A 22 23.82 0.67 -8.75
N ALA A 23 24.32 1.57 -7.89
CA ALA A 23 25.17 2.68 -8.33
C ALA A 23 26.51 2.22 -8.91
N ASP A 24 27.16 1.24 -8.28
CA ASP A 24 28.42 0.66 -8.77
C ASP A 24 28.21 -0.04 -10.12
N THR A 25 27.17 -0.87 -10.23
CA THR A 25 26.80 -1.54 -11.49
C THR A 25 26.47 -0.53 -12.58
N PHE A 26 25.74 0.54 -12.26
CA PHE A 26 25.41 1.58 -13.22
C PHE A 26 26.67 2.29 -13.75
N ARG A 27 27.62 2.63 -12.87
CA ARG A 27 28.89 3.27 -13.27
C ARG A 27 29.75 2.35 -14.14
N LYS A 28 29.78 1.05 -13.83
CA LYS A 28 30.48 0.05 -14.66
C LYS A 28 29.84 -0.06 -16.06
N ALA A 29 28.52 -0.09 -16.12
CA ALA A 29 27.78 -0.19 -17.38
C ALA A 29 27.82 1.10 -18.21
N TYR A 30 27.86 2.26 -17.56
CA TYR A 30 27.87 3.59 -18.18
C TYR A 30 28.96 4.51 -17.57
N PRO A 31 30.25 4.29 -17.89
CA PRO A 31 31.36 5.00 -17.24
C PRO A 31 31.35 6.52 -17.43
N ASN A 32 30.79 7.00 -18.55
CA ASN A 32 30.74 8.41 -18.90
C ASN A 32 29.44 9.11 -18.43
N ALA A 33 28.54 8.40 -17.75
CA ALA A 33 27.28 8.97 -17.30
C ALA A 33 27.45 9.85 -16.06
N LYS A 34 26.84 11.03 -16.05
CA LYS A 34 26.76 11.91 -14.90
C LYS A 34 25.71 11.38 -13.92
N VAL A 35 26.16 10.66 -12.89
CA VAL A 35 25.28 10.02 -11.90
C VAL A 35 25.32 10.73 -10.55
N LEU A 36 24.14 11.07 -10.01
CA LEU A 36 24.01 11.54 -8.63
C LEU A 36 23.64 10.37 -7.72
N TYR A 37 24.51 10.06 -6.76
CA TYR A 37 24.27 9.07 -5.71
C TYR A 37 24.81 9.61 -4.38
N PRO A 38 23.96 10.22 -3.54
CA PRO A 38 24.37 10.72 -2.23
C PRO A 38 24.64 9.59 -1.26
N GLY A 39 25.74 9.69 -0.50
CA GLY A 39 26.03 8.76 0.59
C GLY A 39 25.02 8.88 1.74
N LYS A 40 25.03 7.91 2.65
CA LYS A 40 24.13 7.86 3.81
C LYS A 40 24.24 9.11 4.71
N ASN A 41 25.43 9.70 4.81
CA ASN A 41 25.70 10.88 5.63
C ASN A 41 25.44 12.22 4.89
N ASP A 42 25.29 12.16 3.56
CA ASP A 42 25.11 13.35 2.74
C ASP A 42 23.67 13.87 2.77
N PHE A 43 22.71 13.04 3.18
CA PHE A 43 21.28 13.37 3.19
C PHE A 43 20.77 13.87 4.56
N ASN A 44 21.61 14.59 5.31
CA ASN A 44 21.19 15.24 6.55
C ASN A 44 20.38 16.53 6.26
N LYS A 45 19.73 17.09 7.30
CA LYS A 45 18.85 18.27 7.15
C LYS A 45 19.56 19.51 6.56
N GLN A 46 20.85 19.68 6.81
CA GLN A 46 21.64 20.81 6.31
C GLN A 46 22.01 20.62 4.83
N ASN A 47 22.43 19.40 4.46
CA ASN A 47 22.93 19.08 3.12
C ASN A 47 21.83 18.74 2.11
N ARG A 48 20.65 18.28 2.55
CA ARG A 48 19.56 17.88 1.63
C ARG A 48 19.09 19.02 0.72
N GLN A 49 19.09 20.27 1.22
CA GLN A 49 18.68 21.42 0.39
C GLN A 49 19.67 21.67 -0.74
N ARG A 50 20.98 21.48 -0.47
CA ARG A 50 22.00 21.51 -1.51
C ARG A 50 21.74 20.42 -2.55
N ILE A 51 21.50 19.18 -2.11
CA ILE A 51 21.22 18.05 -3.02
C ILE A 51 19.96 18.29 -3.87
N PHE A 52 18.89 18.84 -3.28
CA PHE A 52 17.67 19.18 -4.02
C PHE A 52 17.93 20.24 -5.11
N ASN A 53 18.70 21.27 -4.77
CA ASN A 53 19.16 22.27 -5.73
C ASN A 53 20.08 21.65 -6.80
N ASP A 54 20.97 20.74 -6.43
CA ASP A 54 21.84 20.03 -7.36
C ASP A 54 21.05 19.18 -8.35
N ILE A 55 19.98 18.49 -7.90
CA ILE A 55 19.06 17.75 -8.75
C ILE A 55 18.35 18.69 -9.74
N LYS A 56 17.81 19.81 -9.24
CA LYS A 56 17.08 20.80 -10.02
C LYS A 56 17.96 21.43 -11.10
N ASN A 57 19.13 21.93 -10.72
CA ASN A 57 19.95 22.82 -11.56
C ASN A 57 20.91 22.08 -12.52
N ASN A 58 21.06 20.76 -12.41
CA ASN A 58 21.98 19.99 -13.24
C ASN A 58 21.25 18.94 -14.09
N ASP A 59 21.76 18.69 -15.29
CA ASP A 59 21.31 17.58 -16.13
C ASP A 59 22.02 16.28 -15.76
N TRP A 60 21.42 15.56 -14.81
CA TRP A 60 21.87 14.22 -14.42
C TRP A 60 21.44 13.16 -15.42
N ASP A 61 22.33 12.21 -15.71
CA ASP A 61 22.02 11.04 -16.53
C ASP A 61 21.24 9.99 -15.77
N CYS A 62 21.46 9.92 -14.46
CA CYS A 62 20.67 9.13 -13.54
C CYS A 62 20.82 9.68 -12.12
N ILE A 63 19.73 9.70 -11.36
CA ILE A 63 19.74 9.97 -9.93
C ILE A 63 19.42 8.67 -9.21
N ILE A 64 20.19 8.29 -8.20
CA ILE A 64 20.02 7.04 -7.45
C ILE A 64 19.83 7.39 -5.97
N LEU A 65 18.68 7.03 -5.41
CA LEU A 65 18.31 7.31 -4.02
C LEU A 65 17.78 6.07 -3.31
N THR A 66 17.86 6.05 -1.98
CA THR A 66 17.09 5.07 -1.21
C THR A 66 15.61 5.45 -1.16
N HIS A 67 14.73 4.49 -0.85
CA HIS A 67 13.32 4.78 -0.55
C HIS A 67 13.16 5.84 0.56
N GLU A 68 14.03 5.82 1.58
CA GLU A 68 14.03 6.80 2.66
C GLU A 68 14.35 8.20 2.16
N GLN A 69 15.42 8.35 1.35
CA GLN A 69 15.85 9.62 0.78
C GLN A 69 14.80 10.19 -0.18
N PHE A 70 14.20 9.34 -1.02
CA PHE A 70 13.09 9.74 -1.89
C PHE A 70 11.88 10.25 -1.10
N GLY A 71 11.54 9.59 0.01
CA GLY A 71 10.47 10.03 0.91
C GLY A 71 10.70 11.39 1.58
N MET A 72 11.93 11.92 1.55
CA MET A 72 12.26 13.25 2.07
C MET A 72 12.13 14.36 1.02
N ILE A 73 11.92 14.03 -0.26
CA ILE A 73 11.74 15.02 -1.32
C ILE A 73 10.36 15.67 -1.18
N PRO A 74 10.26 17.00 -1.03
CA PRO A 74 8.98 17.69 -0.99
C PRO A 74 8.21 17.48 -2.29
N GLN A 75 6.91 17.22 -2.20
CA GLN A 75 6.01 17.10 -3.35
C GLN A 75 5.32 18.44 -3.61
N ALA A 76 5.02 18.74 -4.88
CA ALA A 76 4.32 19.96 -5.24
C ALA A 76 2.94 20.00 -4.59
N LEU A 77 2.62 21.10 -3.89
CA LEU A 77 1.38 21.23 -3.11
C LEU A 77 0.14 21.15 -4.00
N GLU A 78 0.21 21.68 -5.22
CA GLU A 78 -0.89 21.67 -6.18
C GLU A 78 -1.26 20.25 -6.63
N ILE A 79 -0.25 19.38 -6.75
CA ILE A 79 -0.44 17.95 -7.06
C ILE A 79 -1.07 17.21 -5.87
N GLN A 80 -0.63 17.55 -4.66
CA GLN A 80 -1.20 16.98 -3.44
C GLN A 80 -2.68 17.36 -3.30
N GLU A 81 -3.00 18.64 -3.49
CA GLU A 81 -4.36 19.16 -3.47
C GLU A 81 -5.23 18.46 -4.52
N ALA A 82 -4.80 18.41 -5.78
CA ALA A 82 -5.58 17.79 -6.86
C ALA A 82 -5.88 16.30 -6.59
N ILE A 83 -4.90 15.53 -6.11
CA ILE A 83 -5.13 14.12 -5.78
C ILE A 83 -6.08 13.97 -4.60
N LEU A 84 -5.87 14.71 -3.51
CA LEU A 84 -6.70 14.60 -2.31
C LEU A 84 -8.12 15.12 -2.54
N GLN A 85 -8.29 16.12 -3.39
CA GLN A 85 -9.60 16.60 -3.83
C GLN A 85 -10.33 15.52 -4.62
N LYS A 86 -9.67 14.85 -5.58
CA LYS A 86 -10.28 13.73 -6.33
C LYS A 86 -10.70 12.57 -5.40
N GLU A 87 -9.91 12.28 -4.35
CA GLU A 87 -10.32 11.30 -3.35
C GLU A 87 -11.52 11.77 -2.52
N LYS A 88 -11.56 13.06 -2.15
CA LYS A 88 -12.69 13.64 -1.42
C LYS A 88 -13.97 13.54 -2.25
N ASP A 89 -13.93 13.95 -3.51
CA ASP A 89 -15.07 13.90 -4.44
C ASP A 89 -15.60 12.46 -4.55
N SER A 90 -14.70 11.47 -4.65
CA SER A 90 -15.06 10.05 -4.66
C SER A 90 -15.72 9.60 -3.34
N VAL A 91 -15.29 10.11 -2.18
CA VAL A 91 -15.96 9.81 -0.89
C VAL A 91 -17.35 10.44 -0.84
N GLU A 92 -17.52 11.65 -1.38
CA GLU A 92 -18.81 12.35 -1.43
C GLU A 92 -19.81 11.65 -2.34
N GLU A 93 -19.39 11.24 -3.53
CA GLU A 93 -20.20 10.41 -4.46
C GLU A 93 -20.66 9.12 -3.76
N ASN A 94 -19.74 8.44 -3.06
CA ASN A 94 -20.08 7.23 -2.31
C ASN A 94 -21.10 7.48 -1.19
N LEU A 95 -21.00 8.61 -0.48
CA LEU A 95 -21.96 9.00 0.55
C LEU A 95 -23.33 9.32 -0.04
N GLU A 96 -23.39 9.97 -1.21
CA GLU A 96 -24.65 10.29 -1.90
C GLU A 96 -25.37 9.02 -2.34
N VAL A 97 -24.66 8.10 -3.01
CA VAL A 97 -25.23 6.81 -3.43
C VAL A 97 -25.76 6.02 -2.23
N LEU A 98 -25.05 6.02 -1.11
CA LEU A 98 -25.52 5.39 0.12
C LEU A 98 -26.80 6.07 0.63
N ARG A 99 -26.86 7.40 0.70
CA ARG A 99 -28.06 8.11 1.16
C ARG A 99 -29.29 7.81 0.29
N MET A 100 -29.11 7.64 -1.01
CA MET A 100 -30.19 7.29 -1.95
C MET A 100 -30.69 5.84 -1.80
N GLN A 101 -29.84 4.92 -1.36
CA GLN A 101 -30.17 3.49 -1.25
C GLN A 101 -31.04 3.11 -0.04
N GLY A 102 -31.31 4.06 0.88
CA GLY A 102 -32.35 4.02 1.92
C GLY A 102 -32.76 2.66 2.51
N ALA A 103 -32.30 2.37 3.73
CA ALA A 103 -32.84 1.43 4.76
C ALA A 103 -31.88 0.34 5.27
N ASP A 104 -30.94 -0.17 4.47
CA ASP A 104 -30.05 -1.30 4.90
C ASP A 104 -28.59 -0.91 5.20
N ILE A 105 -28.32 0.38 5.37
CA ILE A 105 -26.93 0.86 5.54
C ILE A 105 -26.54 0.89 7.01
N SER A 106 -25.47 0.17 7.32
CA SER A 106 -24.82 0.21 8.63
C SER A 106 -24.46 1.64 9.01
N ARG A 107 -24.99 2.12 10.15
CA ARG A 107 -24.61 3.43 10.73
C ARG A 107 -23.09 3.56 10.91
N ALA A 108 -22.38 2.45 11.12
CA ALA A 108 -20.93 2.44 11.25
C ALA A 108 -20.21 2.79 9.94
N MET A 109 -20.74 2.32 8.80
CA MET A 109 -20.21 2.59 7.47
C MET A 109 -20.35 4.07 7.10
N LEU A 110 -21.55 4.64 7.32
CA LEU A 110 -21.78 6.08 7.13
C LEU A 110 -20.82 6.92 7.97
N LYS A 111 -20.71 6.59 9.27
CA LYS A 111 -19.78 7.28 10.17
C LYS A 111 -18.32 7.14 9.73
N GLY A 112 -17.93 5.99 9.18
CA GLY A 112 -16.59 5.75 8.64
C GLY A 112 -16.27 6.66 7.46
N LEU A 113 -17.18 6.74 6.47
CA LEU A 113 -17.03 7.61 5.31
C LEU A 113 -17.06 9.10 5.69
N GLU A 114 -17.93 9.51 6.61
CA GLU A 114 -17.97 10.89 7.13
C GLU A 114 -16.66 11.28 7.83
N LYS A 115 -16.12 10.39 8.68
CA LYS A 115 -14.81 10.60 9.31
C LYS A 115 -13.69 10.73 8.28
N ARG A 116 -13.73 9.91 7.23
CA ARG A 116 -12.75 9.96 6.14
C ARG A 116 -12.83 11.27 5.37
N LYS A 117 -14.05 11.73 5.03
CA LYS A 117 -14.28 13.05 4.43
C LYS A 117 -13.68 14.16 5.29
N GLN A 118 -14.01 14.20 6.59
CA GLN A 118 -13.45 15.20 7.52
C GLN A 118 -11.92 15.17 7.58
N THR A 119 -11.33 13.97 7.52
CA THR A 119 -9.87 13.81 7.51
C THR A 119 -9.26 14.36 6.22
N LEU A 120 -9.90 14.15 5.06
CA LEU A 120 -9.46 14.72 3.78
C LEU A 120 -9.62 16.24 3.76
N GLU A 121 -10.74 16.77 4.29
CA GLU A 121 -10.98 18.21 4.41
C GLU A 121 -9.92 18.90 5.27
N ALA A 122 -9.58 18.32 6.43
CA ALA A 122 -8.52 18.86 7.28
C ALA A 122 -7.15 18.86 6.59
N LYS A 123 -6.83 17.81 5.81
CA LYS A 123 -5.58 17.75 5.03
C LYS A 123 -5.56 18.77 3.90
N LEU A 124 -6.66 18.92 3.18
CA LEU A 124 -6.81 19.89 2.09
C LEU A 124 -6.67 21.32 2.62
N GLN A 125 -7.33 21.65 3.74
CA GLN A 125 -7.17 22.95 4.39
C GLN A 125 -5.70 23.23 4.74
N GLY A 126 -5.01 22.27 5.36
CA GLY A 126 -3.59 22.44 5.69
C GLY A 126 -2.69 22.62 4.46
N ILE A 127 -3.04 22.01 3.32
CA ILE A 127 -2.34 22.24 2.05
C ILE A 127 -2.64 23.64 1.51
N GLN A 128 -3.89 24.08 1.54
CA GLN A 128 -4.30 25.42 1.09
C GLN A 128 -3.64 26.52 1.92
N ASP A 129 -3.58 26.35 3.24
CA ASP A 129 -2.86 27.25 4.15
C ASP A 129 -1.36 27.28 3.79
N SER A 130 -0.76 26.10 3.54
CA SER A 130 0.64 25.99 3.12
C SER A 130 0.92 26.62 1.76
N ILE A 131 -0.05 26.59 0.83
CA ILE A 131 0.03 27.28 -0.47
C ILE A 131 -0.02 28.80 -0.25
N ALA A 132 -0.93 29.28 0.61
CA ALA A 132 -1.08 30.71 0.90
C ALA A 132 0.16 31.30 1.60
N GLU A 133 0.83 30.52 2.45
CA GLU A 133 2.06 30.92 3.15
C GLU A 133 3.35 30.61 2.35
N ARG A 134 3.23 30.01 1.16
CA ARG A 134 4.36 29.50 0.40
C ARG A 134 5.32 30.63 0.02
N LYS A 135 6.59 30.44 0.35
CA LYS A 135 7.70 31.23 -0.19
C LYS A 135 8.22 30.57 -1.47
N ASP A 136 8.45 31.36 -2.52
CA ASP A 136 8.82 30.88 -3.86
C ASP A 136 10.12 30.05 -3.93
N ASP A 137 10.96 30.08 -2.89
CA ASP A 137 12.29 29.46 -2.91
C ASP A 137 12.32 27.94 -2.61
N ALA A 138 11.20 27.33 -2.22
CA ALA A 138 11.18 25.92 -1.81
C ALA A 138 11.17 24.96 -3.02
N VAL A 139 12.28 24.24 -3.22
CA VAL A 139 12.42 23.20 -4.26
C VAL A 139 11.56 21.98 -3.94
N ASP A 140 10.72 21.58 -4.89
CA ASP A 140 9.90 20.38 -4.84
C ASP A 140 10.22 19.40 -6.00
N PHE A 141 9.62 18.22 -5.98
CA PHE A 141 9.78 17.17 -6.99
C PHE A 141 9.41 17.66 -8.41
N LYS A 142 8.43 18.55 -8.54
CA LYS A 142 8.02 19.10 -9.84
C LYS A 142 9.14 19.96 -10.42
N MET A 143 9.77 20.82 -9.61
CA MET A 143 10.90 21.65 -10.02
C MET A 143 12.16 20.86 -10.36
N MET A 144 12.34 19.67 -9.79
CA MET A 144 13.53 18.83 -10.03
C MET A 144 13.67 18.32 -11.48
N GLY A 145 12.59 18.34 -12.25
CA GLY A 145 12.62 17.96 -13.67
C GLY A 145 12.78 16.46 -13.92
N ILE A 146 12.55 15.61 -12.91
CA ILE A 146 12.55 14.16 -13.07
C ILE A 146 11.39 13.76 -13.99
N ASP A 147 11.65 12.86 -14.94
CA ASP A 147 10.68 12.44 -15.95
C ASP A 147 10.47 10.94 -16.05
N HIS A 148 11.23 10.13 -15.30
CA HIS A 148 10.97 8.70 -15.16
C HIS A 148 11.45 8.17 -13.80
N LEU A 149 10.63 7.33 -13.16
CA LEU A 149 10.96 6.65 -11.90
C LEU A 149 11.14 5.15 -12.12
N PHE A 150 12.30 4.60 -11.78
CA PHE A 150 12.50 3.17 -11.57
C PHE A 150 12.37 2.88 -10.09
N VAL A 151 11.40 2.07 -9.72
CA VAL A 151 11.12 1.71 -8.33
C VAL A 151 11.50 0.25 -8.12
N ASP A 152 12.72 0.03 -7.63
CA ASP A 152 13.16 -1.28 -7.15
C ASP A 152 12.41 -1.67 -5.88
N GLU A 153 12.09 -2.95 -5.73
CA GLU A 153 11.25 -3.46 -4.65
C GLU A 153 9.93 -2.69 -4.47
N SER A 154 9.24 -2.46 -5.59
CA SER A 154 8.00 -1.67 -5.65
C SER A 154 6.86 -2.20 -4.77
N HIS A 155 6.93 -3.47 -4.35
CA HIS A 155 6.02 -4.05 -3.37
C HIS A 155 6.02 -3.28 -2.03
N GLN A 156 7.06 -2.51 -1.70
CA GLN A 156 7.11 -1.61 -0.55
C GLN A 156 6.11 -0.42 -0.63
N PHE A 157 5.52 -0.18 -1.80
CA PHE A 157 4.59 0.93 -2.07
C PHE A 157 3.16 0.45 -2.39
N LYS A 158 2.86 -0.83 -2.15
CA LYS A 158 1.57 -1.45 -2.48
C LYS A 158 0.39 -0.99 -1.62
N ASN A 159 0.64 -0.43 -0.43
CA ASN A 159 -0.40 0.03 0.49
C ASN A 159 -0.79 1.49 0.20
N LEU A 160 -1.37 1.73 -0.98
CA LEU A 160 -1.89 3.04 -1.39
C LEU A 160 -3.35 3.19 -0.93
N MET A 161 -3.75 4.43 -0.61
CA MET A 161 -5.12 4.73 -0.21
C MET A 161 -6.13 4.46 -1.34
N PHE A 162 -7.31 3.97 -0.99
CA PHE A 162 -8.44 3.77 -1.90
C PHE A 162 -9.75 3.91 -1.14
N ASN A 163 -10.82 4.28 -1.85
CA ASN A 163 -12.16 4.42 -1.30
C ASN A 163 -13.00 3.20 -1.63
N THR A 164 -13.80 2.74 -0.66
CA THR A 164 -14.76 1.64 -0.85
C THR A 164 -15.98 1.85 0.05
N ARG A 165 -17.16 1.48 -0.45
CA ARG A 165 -18.40 1.35 0.33
C ARG A 165 -18.48 -0.01 1.03
N HIS A 166 -17.58 -0.94 0.75
CA HIS A 166 -17.60 -2.25 1.37
C HIS A 166 -16.92 -2.21 2.74
N ASP A 167 -17.73 -2.18 3.80
CA ASP A 167 -17.27 -2.30 5.18
C ASP A 167 -17.03 -3.79 5.52
N ARG A 168 -15.97 -4.09 6.28
CA ARG A 168 -15.65 -5.44 6.82
C ARG A 168 -15.37 -6.56 5.81
N VAL A 169 -15.16 -6.26 4.53
CA VAL A 169 -14.70 -7.30 3.59
C VAL A 169 -13.23 -7.64 3.87
N SER A 170 -12.99 -8.88 4.28
CA SER A 170 -11.64 -9.33 4.61
C SER A 170 -10.78 -9.40 3.34
N GLY A 171 -9.53 -8.97 3.45
CA GLY A 171 -8.57 -8.98 2.34
C GLY A 171 -8.44 -7.67 1.56
N LEU A 172 -9.20 -6.61 1.90
CA LEU A 172 -9.08 -5.31 1.25
C LEU A 172 -7.88 -4.47 1.69
N GLY A 173 -7.27 -4.79 2.83
CA GLY A 173 -6.18 -3.99 3.41
C GLY A 173 -6.68 -2.76 4.17
N ASN A 174 -5.79 -1.81 4.46
CA ASN A 174 -6.15 -0.54 5.11
C ASN A 174 -6.52 0.51 4.05
N PRO A 175 -7.78 0.98 3.96
CA PRO A 175 -8.20 1.97 2.97
C PRO A 175 -7.47 3.32 3.09
N ASP A 176 -6.93 3.66 4.26
CA ASP A 176 -6.17 4.89 4.48
C ASP A 176 -4.77 4.83 3.86
N GLY A 177 -4.30 3.63 3.50
CA GLY A 177 -3.00 3.41 2.90
C GLY A 177 -1.84 3.80 3.81
N SER A 178 -0.69 4.09 3.18
CA SER A 178 0.54 4.54 3.85
C SER A 178 1.03 5.85 3.24
N GLN A 179 1.63 6.70 4.07
CA GLN A 179 2.22 7.97 3.60
C GLN A 179 3.30 7.74 2.54
N ARG A 180 4.04 6.63 2.64
CA ARG A 180 5.06 6.24 1.67
C ARG A 180 4.48 5.98 0.27
N ALA A 181 3.38 5.22 0.20
CA ALA A 181 2.65 4.96 -1.03
C ALA A 181 2.03 6.25 -1.60
N LEU A 182 1.44 7.08 -0.73
CA LEU A 182 0.89 8.37 -1.14
C LEU A 182 1.95 9.31 -1.74
N ASN A 183 3.14 9.38 -1.13
CA ASN A 183 4.27 10.15 -1.67
C ASN A 183 4.71 9.64 -3.06
N MET A 184 4.72 8.32 -3.26
CA MET A 184 4.97 7.74 -4.58
C MET A 184 3.91 8.16 -5.60
N LEU A 185 2.64 8.16 -5.21
CA LEU A 185 1.55 8.59 -6.10
C LEU A 185 1.74 10.04 -6.53
N PHE A 186 2.05 10.95 -5.60
CA PHE A 186 2.31 12.36 -5.93
C PHE A 186 3.43 12.53 -6.96
N ALA A 187 4.55 11.81 -6.78
CA ALA A 187 5.68 11.88 -7.69
C ALA A 187 5.33 11.35 -9.09
N ILE A 188 4.67 10.19 -9.17
CA ILE A 188 4.23 9.60 -10.44
C ILE A 188 3.22 10.51 -11.13
N ARG A 189 2.24 11.05 -10.39
CA ARG A 189 1.23 11.95 -10.96
C ARG A 189 1.85 13.23 -11.48
N THR A 190 2.85 13.77 -10.80
CA THR A 190 3.62 14.94 -11.27
C THR A 190 4.23 14.69 -12.66
N ILE A 191 4.77 13.48 -12.90
CA ILE A 191 5.36 13.10 -14.19
C ILE A 191 4.27 12.89 -15.25
N GLN A 192 3.20 12.17 -14.90
CA GLN A 192 2.09 11.87 -15.80
C GLN A 192 1.33 13.13 -16.24
N GLU A 193 1.09 14.09 -15.35
CA GLU A 193 0.45 15.37 -15.69
C GLU A 193 1.29 16.19 -16.63
N ARG A 194 2.62 16.25 -16.40
CA ARG A 194 3.53 16.96 -17.30
C ARG A 194 3.54 16.37 -18.71
N SER A 195 3.52 15.05 -18.81
CA SER A 195 3.55 14.34 -20.10
C SER A 195 2.17 14.17 -20.75
N GLY A 196 1.10 14.38 -20.00
CA GLY A 196 -0.28 14.09 -20.41
C GLY A 196 -0.56 12.60 -20.64
N LYS A 197 0.30 11.70 -20.18
CA LYS A 197 0.25 10.25 -20.49
C LYS A 197 0.40 9.40 -19.23
N ASP A 198 -0.17 8.21 -19.27
CA ASP A 198 0.03 7.14 -18.26
C ASP A 198 1.43 6.48 -18.43
N LEU A 199 2.49 7.29 -18.33
CA LEU A 199 3.89 6.89 -18.49
C LEU A 199 4.77 7.60 -17.45
N GLY A 200 6.03 7.19 -17.32
CA GLY A 200 7.01 7.83 -16.45
C GLY A 200 7.31 7.08 -15.14
N ALA A 201 6.86 5.83 -15.01
CA ALA A 201 7.24 4.96 -13.90
C ALA A 201 7.42 3.51 -14.37
N THR A 202 8.38 2.81 -13.76
CA THR A 202 8.65 1.39 -13.95
C THR A 202 8.79 0.75 -12.59
N PHE A 203 7.87 -0.16 -12.26
CA PHE A 203 7.88 -0.91 -11.01
C PHE A 203 8.62 -2.23 -11.21
N LEU A 204 9.61 -2.48 -10.35
CA LEU A 204 10.42 -3.69 -10.36
C LEU A 204 10.16 -4.42 -9.04
N SER A 205 9.71 -5.67 -9.11
CA SER A 205 9.48 -6.50 -7.93
C SER A 205 9.46 -7.97 -8.32
N GLY A 206 10.02 -8.84 -7.48
CA GLY A 206 9.85 -10.29 -7.61
C GLY A 206 8.45 -10.77 -7.22
N THR A 207 7.67 -9.94 -6.51
CA THR A 207 6.31 -10.26 -6.02
C THR A 207 5.39 -9.05 -6.22
N THR A 208 4.98 -8.81 -7.47
CA THR A 208 4.12 -7.66 -7.82
C THR A 208 2.74 -7.73 -7.18
N ILE A 209 2.17 -8.94 -7.04
CA ILE A 209 0.85 -9.18 -6.45
C ILE A 209 1.01 -10.30 -5.43
N SER A 210 0.74 -10.02 -4.15
CA SER A 210 0.91 -10.99 -3.08
C SER A 210 -0.40 -11.71 -2.77
N ASN A 211 -1.45 -10.97 -2.35
CA ASN A 211 -2.63 -11.61 -1.73
C ASN A 211 -3.91 -10.75 -1.72
N SER A 212 -3.96 -9.60 -2.38
CA SER A 212 -5.16 -8.76 -2.36
C SER A 212 -5.55 -8.28 -3.74
N LEU A 213 -6.83 -8.45 -4.07
CA LEU A 213 -7.50 -7.83 -5.22
C LEU A 213 -7.24 -6.32 -5.28
N THR A 214 -7.11 -5.68 -4.13
CA THR A 214 -6.77 -4.27 -4.00
C THR A 214 -5.38 -3.96 -4.58
N GLU A 215 -4.38 -4.82 -4.42
CA GLU A 215 -3.00 -4.56 -4.89
C GLU A 215 -2.96 -4.36 -6.42
N LEU A 216 -3.73 -5.15 -7.17
CA LEU A 216 -3.81 -5.03 -8.62
C LEU A 216 -4.52 -3.73 -9.04
N TYR A 217 -5.64 -3.39 -8.40
CA TYR A 217 -6.29 -2.09 -8.62
C TYR A 217 -5.33 -0.92 -8.35
N LEU A 218 -4.60 -0.98 -7.23
CA LEU A 218 -3.68 0.08 -6.85
C LEU A 218 -2.50 0.21 -7.82
N LEU A 219 -2.04 -0.90 -8.42
CA LEU A 219 -1.04 -0.85 -9.48
C LEU A 219 -1.57 -0.08 -10.70
N PHE A 220 -2.80 -0.33 -11.13
CA PHE A 220 -3.43 0.46 -12.19
C PHE A 220 -3.66 1.91 -11.76
N LYS A 221 -4.02 2.16 -10.50
CA LYS A 221 -4.16 3.52 -9.96
C LYS A 221 -2.84 4.31 -10.05
N TYR A 222 -1.70 3.66 -9.83
CA TYR A 222 -0.39 4.27 -10.06
C TYR A 222 -0.08 4.47 -11.54
N LEU A 223 -0.17 3.40 -12.34
CA LEU A 223 0.47 3.33 -13.65
C LEU A 223 -0.45 3.66 -14.81
N ARG A 224 -1.77 3.51 -14.65
CA ARG A 224 -2.78 3.62 -15.72
C ARG A 224 -4.05 4.39 -15.32
N PRO A 225 -3.96 5.54 -14.64
CA PRO A 225 -5.14 6.27 -14.18
C PRO A 225 -6.04 6.76 -15.31
N GLN A 226 -5.50 7.22 -16.45
CA GLN A 226 -6.34 7.64 -17.59
C GLN A 226 -7.00 6.44 -18.26
N ALA A 227 -6.34 5.28 -18.33
CA ALA A 227 -6.93 4.08 -18.88
C ALA A 227 -8.11 3.57 -18.03
N LEU A 228 -8.00 3.65 -16.70
CA LEU A 228 -9.12 3.37 -15.79
C LEU A 228 -10.29 4.35 -16.03
N GLU A 229 -9.99 5.64 -16.11
CA GLU A 229 -10.99 6.69 -16.34
C GLU A 229 -11.74 6.51 -17.67
N LYS A 230 -11.04 6.12 -18.75
CA LYS A 230 -11.65 5.78 -20.05
C LYS A 230 -12.61 4.60 -20.00
N GLN A 231 -12.42 3.67 -19.06
CA GLN A 231 -13.33 2.56 -18.82
C GLN A 231 -14.47 2.91 -17.84
N GLY A 232 -14.56 4.16 -17.39
CA GLY A 232 -15.51 4.59 -16.36
C GLY A 232 -15.17 4.09 -14.96
N ILE A 233 -13.92 3.64 -14.73
CA ILE A 233 -13.47 3.11 -13.44
C ILE A 233 -12.81 4.25 -12.65
N ASN A 234 -13.59 4.90 -11.79
CA ASN A 234 -13.14 6.03 -10.97
C ASN A 234 -12.83 5.64 -9.50
N SER A 235 -13.20 4.43 -9.09
CA SER A 235 -13.11 3.96 -7.70
C SER A 235 -12.77 2.47 -7.62
N PHE A 236 -12.34 2.01 -6.45
CA PHE A 236 -12.12 0.59 -6.21
C PHE A 236 -13.41 -0.21 -6.37
N ASP A 237 -14.55 0.32 -5.90
CA ASP A 237 -15.84 -0.36 -6.02
C ASP A 237 -16.26 -0.54 -7.48
N ALA A 238 -16.05 0.48 -8.33
CA ALA A 238 -16.30 0.38 -9.76
C ALA A 238 -15.41 -0.69 -10.40
N TRP A 239 -14.13 -0.73 -10.03
CA TRP A 239 -13.21 -1.76 -10.50
C TRP A 239 -13.62 -3.16 -10.04
N ALA A 240 -13.96 -3.30 -8.75
CA ALA A 240 -14.38 -4.56 -8.15
C ALA A 240 -15.69 -5.08 -8.76
N ALA A 241 -16.64 -4.20 -9.08
CA ALA A 241 -17.88 -4.57 -9.76
C ALA A 241 -17.64 -5.16 -11.16
N VAL A 242 -16.56 -4.77 -11.84
CA VAL A 242 -16.20 -5.27 -13.16
C VAL A 242 -15.39 -6.57 -13.07
N PHE A 243 -14.42 -6.64 -12.17
CA PHE A 243 -13.38 -7.69 -12.18
C PHE A 243 -13.46 -8.70 -11.04
N ALA A 244 -14.16 -8.39 -9.95
CA ALA A 244 -14.18 -9.21 -8.74
C ALA A 244 -15.57 -9.77 -8.44
N LYS A 245 -15.61 -10.95 -7.83
CA LYS A 245 -16.83 -11.52 -7.25
C LYS A 245 -16.64 -11.72 -5.76
N LYS A 246 -17.63 -11.27 -4.99
CA LYS A 246 -17.72 -11.58 -3.57
C LYS A 246 -18.05 -13.05 -3.38
N SER A 247 -17.26 -13.73 -2.56
CA SER A 247 -17.63 -15.02 -1.99
C SER A 247 -17.96 -14.84 -0.52
N THR A 248 -18.89 -15.63 -0.05
CA THR A 248 -19.20 -15.74 1.37
C THR A 248 -18.60 -17.05 1.86
N ASP A 249 -17.63 -16.95 2.75
CA ASP A 249 -17.07 -18.12 3.44
C ASP A 249 -17.53 -18.10 4.90
N TYR A 250 -17.72 -19.28 5.47
CA TYR A 250 -18.02 -19.47 6.88
C TYR A 250 -16.71 -19.80 7.61
N GLU A 251 -16.40 -19.05 8.67
CA GLU A 251 -15.21 -19.25 9.48
C GLU A 251 -15.61 -19.44 10.94
N PHE A 252 -14.90 -20.33 11.64
CA PHE A 252 -15.03 -20.41 13.09
C PHE A 252 -14.43 -19.16 13.71
N SER A 253 -15.21 -18.50 14.56
CA SER A 253 -14.73 -17.49 15.49
C SER A 253 -13.82 -18.13 16.53
N ILE A 254 -13.18 -17.29 17.34
CA ILE A 254 -12.46 -17.74 18.54
C ILE A 254 -13.43 -18.31 19.59
N THR A 255 -14.74 -18.06 19.49
CA THR A 255 -15.80 -18.70 20.28
C THR A 255 -16.31 -20.02 19.66
N ASN A 256 -15.64 -20.53 18.61
CA ASN A 256 -16.05 -21.67 17.78
C ASN A 256 -17.48 -21.51 17.21
N GLU A 257 -17.94 -20.28 17.06
CA GLU A 257 -19.20 -19.93 16.39
C GLU A 257 -18.94 -19.74 14.90
N ILE A 258 -19.90 -20.14 14.08
CA ILE A 258 -19.78 -19.98 12.63
C ILE A 258 -20.08 -18.52 12.27
N ILE A 259 -19.05 -17.74 11.93
CA ILE A 259 -19.17 -16.38 11.43
C ILE A 259 -19.12 -16.39 9.92
N GLN A 260 -20.14 -15.79 9.31
CA GLN A 260 -20.16 -15.50 7.88
C GLN A 260 -19.22 -14.32 7.59
N LYS A 261 -18.20 -14.52 6.74
CA LYS A 261 -17.36 -13.44 6.23
C LYS A 261 -17.44 -13.32 4.72
N GLU A 262 -17.69 -12.11 4.26
CA GLU A 262 -17.51 -11.76 2.87
C GLU A 262 -16.01 -11.56 2.57
N ARG A 263 -15.57 -12.16 1.46
CA ARG A 263 -14.23 -12.01 0.92
C ARG A 263 -14.31 -11.69 -0.57
N PHE A 264 -13.46 -10.78 -1.02
CA PHE A 264 -13.12 -10.67 -2.43
C PHE A 264 -12.01 -11.71 -2.68
N ARG A 265 -12.34 -12.83 -3.34
CA ARG A 265 -11.39 -13.94 -3.56
C ARG A 265 -11.21 -14.31 -5.02
N THR A 266 -12.25 -14.13 -5.83
CA THR A 266 -12.28 -14.65 -7.20
C THR A 266 -12.41 -13.54 -8.23
N PHE A 267 -11.51 -13.56 -9.21
CA PHE A 267 -11.64 -12.80 -10.43
C PHE A 267 -12.62 -13.50 -11.39
N ILE A 268 -13.55 -12.77 -11.98
CA ILE A 268 -14.51 -13.32 -12.94
C ILE A 268 -14.08 -13.06 -14.40
N LYS A 269 -13.62 -11.84 -14.71
CA LYS A 269 -13.15 -11.40 -16.04
C LYS A 269 -11.64 -11.54 -16.19
N VAL A 270 -11.14 -12.76 -15.94
CA VAL A 270 -9.70 -13.05 -15.92
C VAL A 270 -9.02 -12.74 -17.26
N PRO A 271 -9.57 -13.11 -18.44
CA PRO A 271 -8.91 -12.83 -19.72
C PRO A 271 -8.74 -11.32 -19.99
N GLU A 272 -9.78 -10.53 -19.76
CA GLU A 272 -9.75 -9.07 -19.96
C GLU A 272 -8.79 -8.40 -18.98
N LEU A 273 -8.82 -8.84 -17.72
CA LEU A 273 -7.91 -8.33 -16.70
C LEU A 273 -6.46 -8.71 -16.99
N ALA A 274 -6.21 -9.94 -17.45
CA ALA A 274 -4.89 -10.40 -17.85
C ALA A 274 -4.36 -9.62 -19.05
N SER A 275 -5.22 -9.33 -20.05
CA SER A 275 -4.87 -8.47 -21.18
C SER A 275 -4.52 -7.06 -20.72
N PHE A 276 -5.33 -6.46 -19.84
CA PHE A 276 -5.08 -5.12 -19.32
C PHE A 276 -3.82 -5.07 -18.45
N TYR A 277 -3.54 -6.12 -17.68
CA TYR A 277 -2.31 -6.25 -16.90
C TYR A 277 -1.07 -6.45 -17.79
N ALA A 278 -1.19 -7.22 -18.88
CA ALA A 278 -0.11 -7.46 -19.83
C ALA A 278 0.34 -6.19 -20.57
N GLU A 279 -0.52 -5.16 -20.67
CA GLU A 279 -0.11 -3.85 -21.21
C GLU A 279 0.98 -3.16 -20.37
N ILE A 280 1.07 -3.49 -19.08
CA ILE A 280 1.97 -2.84 -18.12
C ILE A 280 2.97 -3.77 -17.45
N CYS A 281 2.86 -5.07 -17.70
CA CYS A 281 3.67 -6.09 -17.02
C CYS A 281 4.41 -6.97 -18.02
N ASP A 282 5.73 -7.00 -17.90
CA ASP A 282 6.56 -8.09 -18.42
C ASP A 282 6.92 -9.00 -17.24
N PHE A 283 6.41 -10.23 -17.27
CA PHE A 283 6.61 -11.23 -16.25
C PHE A 283 7.29 -12.45 -16.85
N ARG A 284 8.35 -12.92 -16.19
CA ARG A 284 9.12 -14.10 -16.59
C ARG A 284 9.35 -15.00 -15.40
N THR A 285 8.96 -16.26 -15.52
CA THR A 285 9.32 -17.29 -14.55
C THR A 285 10.72 -17.83 -14.81
N ALA A 286 11.32 -18.48 -13.81
CA ALA A 286 12.60 -19.18 -13.98
C ALA A 286 12.57 -20.21 -15.13
N LYS A 287 11.42 -20.86 -15.31
CA LYS A 287 11.19 -21.82 -16.39
C LYS A 287 11.20 -21.13 -17.76
N ASP A 288 10.59 -19.95 -17.89
CA ASP A 288 10.53 -19.22 -19.16
C ASP A 288 11.90 -18.76 -19.67
N ILE A 289 12.85 -18.55 -18.75
CA ILE A 289 14.23 -18.13 -19.05
C ILE A 289 15.25 -19.28 -19.01
N GLY A 290 14.79 -20.52 -18.80
CA GLY A 290 15.65 -21.70 -18.81
C GLY A 290 16.65 -21.79 -17.65
N ILE A 291 16.35 -21.17 -16.50
CA ILE A 291 17.18 -21.34 -15.30
C ILE A 291 16.82 -22.67 -14.65
N ASP A 292 17.80 -23.58 -14.60
CA ASP A 292 17.69 -24.82 -13.84
C ASP A 292 17.62 -24.51 -12.33
N ARG A 293 16.57 -25.00 -11.67
CA ARG A 293 16.33 -24.83 -10.23
C ARG A 293 15.97 -26.18 -9.64
N PRO A 294 16.45 -26.50 -8.42
CA PRO A 294 16.08 -27.74 -7.77
C PRO A 294 14.57 -27.79 -7.49
N GLU A 295 13.99 -28.99 -7.54
CA GLU A 295 12.60 -29.19 -7.16
C GLU A 295 12.40 -28.92 -5.67
N LYS A 296 11.35 -28.14 -5.35
CA LYS A 296 11.00 -27.81 -3.98
C LYS A 296 10.32 -29.02 -3.32
N ASN A 297 10.95 -29.58 -2.30
CA ASN A 297 10.34 -30.62 -1.46
C ASN A 297 9.66 -29.97 -0.24
N GLU A 298 8.32 -29.86 -0.26
CA GLU A 298 7.53 -29.38 0.87
C GLU A 298 6.95 -30.55 1.66
N ILE A 299 7.28 -30.65 2.95
CA ILE A 299 6.72 -31.65 3.85
C ILE A 299 5.89 -30.91 4.91
N LEU A 300 4.57 -31.16 4.92
CA LEU A 300 3.67 -30.61 5.91
C LEU A 300 3.68 -31.48 7.17
N HIS A 301 4.21 -30.94 8.27
CA HIS A 301 4.13 -31.57 9.58
C HIS A 301 2.94 -31.02 10.35
N ASN A 302 1.89 -31.82 10.53
CA ASN A 302 0.78 -31.48 11.40
C ASN A 302 1.14 -31.85 12.85
N ILE A 303 1.25 -30.85 13.72
CA ILE A 303 1.59 -31.04 15.13
C ILE A 303 0.28 -30.91 15.92
N PRO A 304 -0.19 -31.97 16.61
CA PRO A 304 -1.37 -31.87 17.45
C PRO A 304 -1.10 -30.95 18.66
N PRO A 305 -2.14 -30.30 19.21
CA PRO A 305 -1.99 -29.52 20.44
C PRO A 305 -1.49 -30.42 21.59
N THR A 306 -0.70 -29.85 22.50
CA THR A 306 -0.33 -30.54 23.75
C THR A 306 -1.53 -30.58 24.70
N PRO A 307 -1.55 -31.49 25.69
CA PRO A 307 -2.63 -31.53 26.70
C PRO A 307 -2.87 -30.19 27.39
N ASP A 308 -1.79 -29.46 27.71
CA ASP A 308 -1.90 -28.13 28.32
C ASP A 308 -2.50 -27.09 27.35
N GLN A 309 -2.21 -27.21 26.04
CA GLN A 309 -2.83 -26.36 25.03
C GLN A 309 -4.31 -26.68 24.89
N GLU A 310 -4.73 -27.95 24.93
CA GLU A 310 -6.15 -28.33 24.90
C GLU A 310 -6.91 -27.71 26.08
N VAL A 311 -6.37 -27.83 27.30
CA VAL A 311 -6.96 -27.21 28.50
C VAL A 311 -7.03 -25.68 28.35
N PHE A 312 -5.98 -25.04 27.81
CA PHE A 312 -5.99 -23.60 27.61
C PHE A 312 -6.96 -23.15 26.50
N ILE A 313 -7.13 -23.95 25.44
CA ILE A 313 -8.14 -23.71 24.40
C ILE A 313 -9.53 -23.66 25.04
N ASP A 314 -9.86 -24.63 25.89
CA ASP A 314 -11.16 -24.66 26.57
C ASP A 314 -11.37 -23.44 27.47
N LYS A 315 -10.37 -23.05 28.27
CA LYS A 315 -10.39 -21.81 29.07
C LYS A 315 -10.61 -20.57 28.20
N LEU A 316 -9.91 -20.48 27.06
CA LEU A 316 -10.00 -19.36 26.14
C LEU A 316 -11.37 -19.26 25.47
N MET A 317 -11.94 -20.41 25.11
CA MET A 317 -13.28 -20.56 24.57
C MET A 317 -14.35 -20.10 25.56
N GLU A 318 -14.22 -20.48 26.83
CA GLU A 318 -15.11 -20.02 27.90
C GLU A 318 -14.95 -18.53 28.16
N PHE A 319 -13.72 -18.01 28.26
CA PHE A 319 -13.45 -16.57 28.39
C PHE A 319 -14.11 -15.76 27.27
N ALA A 320 -13.98 -16.21 26.02
CA ALA A 320 -14.54 -15.49 24.89
C ALA A 320 -16.08 -15.41 24.97
N LYS A 321 -16.74 -16.46 25.49
CA LYS A 321 -18.19 -16.49 25.74
C LYS A 321 -18.58 -15.64 26.96
N SER A 322 -18.03 -15.92 28.13
CA SER A 322 -18.46 -15.34 29.42
C SER A 322 -17.90 -13.94 29.67
N GLY A 323 -16.69 -13.64 29.18
CA GLY A 323 -15.93 -12.45 29.58
C GLY A 323 -15.23 -12.56 30.94
N ASP A 324 -15.24 -13.74 31.55
CA ASP A 324 -14.56 -13.97 32.82
C ASP A 324 -13.05 -14.09 32.64
N ALA A 325 -12.34 -12.98 32.88
CA ALA A 325 -10.89 -12.91 32.74
C ALA A 325 -10.11 -13.80 33.72
N THR A 326 -10.75 -14.24 34.82
CA THR A 326 -10.10 -15.12 35.80
C THR A 326 -9.78 -16.49 35.20
N LEU A 327 -10.50 -16.92 34.16
CA LEU A 327 -10.21 -18.13 33.38
C LEU A 327 -8.85 -18.10 32.67
N LEU A 328 -8.32 -16.88 32.45
CA LEU A 328 -7.00 -16.64 31.86
C LEU A 328 -5.96 -16.20 32.91
N ASP A 329 -6.24 -16.42 34.19
CA ASP A 329 -5.40 -16.01 35.31
C ASP A 329 -5.10 -14.49 35.31
N ARG A 330 -6.09 -13.70 34.88
CA ARG A 330 -6.05 -12.23 34.85
C ARG A 330 -6.98 -11.64 35.90
N GLU A 331 -6.72 -10.38 36.24
CA GLU A 331 -7.70 -9.54 36.92
C GLU A 331 -8.96 -9.31 36.07
N PRO A 332 -10.12 -9.06 36.71
CA PRO A 332 -11.36 -8.74 36.00
C PRO A 332 -11.17 -7.62 34.97
N LEU A 333 -11.85 -7.74 33.82
CA LEU A 333 -11.73 -6.77 32.75
C LEU A 333 -12.18 -5.38 33.19
N SER A 334 -11.40 -4.35 32.87
CA SER A 334 -11.88 -2.97 32.93
C SER A 334 -12.97 -2.71 31.88
N GLN A 335 -13.78 -1.65 32.04
CA GLN A 335 -14.80 -1.25 31.05
C GLN A 335 -14.24 -1.05 29.62
N LYS A 336 -12.96 -0.69 29.50
CA LYS A 336 -12.28 -0.55 28.20
C LYS A 336 -11.93 -1.92 27.62
N GLU A 337 -11.51 -2.86 28.47
CA GLU A 337 -11.13 -4.21 28.07
C GLU A 337 -12.35 -5.09 27.76
N GLU A 338 -13.49 -4.88 28.40
CA GLU A 338 -14.75 -5.56 28.03
C GLU A 338 -15.09 -5.33 26.55
N LYS A 339 -14.92 -4.09 26.07
CA LYS A 339 -15.10 -3.72 24.65
C LYS A 339 -14.03 -4.34 23.74
N ALA A 340 -12.89 -4.73 24.30
CA ALA A 340 -11.76 -5.34 23.60
C ALA A 340 -11.60 -6.83 23.91
N LYS A 341 -12.58 -7.48 24.54
CA LYS A 341 -12.52 -8.89 24.97
C LYS A 341 -12.03 -9.83 23.86
N MET A 342 -12.57 -9.66 22.65
CA MET A 342 -12.20 -10.49 21.51
C MET A 342 -10.75 -10.25 21.04
N LEU A 343 -10.23 -9.03 21.16
CA LEU A 343 -8.82 -8.73 20.87
C LEU A 343 -7.90 -9.41 21.89
N ILE A 344 -8.30 -9.43 23.16
CA ILE A 344 -7.59 -10.13 24.22
C ILE A 344 -7.55 -11.64 23.91
N ALA A 345 -8.70 -12.25 23.64
CA ALA A 345 -8.79 -13.67 23.30
C ALA A 345 -7.91 -14.03 22.08
N THR A 346 -7.93 -13.18 21.03
CA THR A 346 -7.10 -13.37 19.83
C THR A 346 -5.60 -13.32 20.17
N ASN A 347 -5.19 -12.42 21.07
CA ASN A 347 -3.79 -12.30 21.48
C ASN A 347 -3.32 -13.54 22.24
N TYR A 348 -4.13 -14.03 23.19
CA TYR A 348 -3.84 -15.26 23.93
C TYR A 348 -3.82 -16.50 23.04
N ALA A 349 -4.76 -16.63 22.09
CA ALA A 349 -4.74 -17.71 21.09
C ALA A 349 -3.41 -17.71 20.32
N ARG A 350 -2.94 -16.53 19.89
CA ARG A 350 -1.69 -16.39 19.14
C ARG A 350 -0.47 -16.77 19.98
N LYS A 351 -0.40 -16.31 21.23
CA LYS A 351 0.64 -16.68 22.19
C LYS A 351 0.66 -18.21 22.41
N MET A 352 -0.49 -18.78 22.77
CA MET A 352 -0.67 -20.22 23.00
C MET A 352 -0.27 -21.08 21.79
N SER A 353 -0.63 -20.65 20.58
CA SER A 353 -0.33 -21.38 19.33
C SER A 353 1.16 -21.46 19.02
N LEU A 354 1.96 -20.54 19.57
CA LEU A 354 3.42 -20.57 19.47
C LEU A 354 4.02 -21.34 20.63
N ASP A 355 3.69 -20.94 21.86
CA ASP A 355 4.17 -21.55 23.09
C ASP A 355 3.35 -21.07 24.31
N LEU A 356 2.93 -21.98 25.17
CA LEU A 356 2.21 -21.63 26.40
C LEU A 356 3.01 -20.71 27.33
N ARG A 357 4.35 -20.76 27.28
CA ARG A 357 5.22 -19.87 28.06
C ARG A 357 5.10 -18.41 27.68
N MET A 358 4.46 -18.06 26.57
CA MET A 358 4.20 -16.66 26.20
C MET A 358 2.99 -16.05 26.92
N ILE A 359 2.20 -16.88 27.61
CA ILE A 359 0.98 -16.51 28.34
C ILE A 359 1.33 -16.00 29.73
N ASP A 360 2.31 -16.65 30.37
CA ASP A 360 2.88 -16.25 31.67
C ASP A 360 4.12 -15.36 31.42
N GLU A 361 4.26 -14.28 32.19
CA GLU A 361 5.44 -13.39 32.12
C GLU A 361 6.47 -13.70 33.22
N ASN A 362 6.27 -14.76 34.00
CA ASN A 362 7.19 -15.23 35.05
C ASN A 362 8.11 -16.37 34.62
#